data_AF-A0A8H5NPB6-F1
#
_entry.id   AF-A0A8H5NPB6-F1
#
_cell.length_a   1.000
_cell.length_b   1.000
_cell.length_c   1.000
_cell.angle_alpha   90.00
_cell.angle_beta   90.00
_cell.angle_gamma   90.00
#
_symmetry.space_group_name_H-M   'P 1'
#
loop_
_entity.id
_entity.type
_entity.pdbx_description
1 polymer ?
#
loop_
_entity_poly.entity_id
_entity_poly.type
_entity_poly.pdbx_seq_one_letter_code
_entity_poly.pdbx_strand_id
1 'polypeptide(L)'
;MKVFLPIMALARRTAKQKSWQSQEDLEKLKGARPGFVSNMRTNWDRIARAATNMFGFGPNKDGHDPNEEHYSNVRYVCDRMVKTLHNDEMIPASGYGGLKPLLLCDESKFAWSRPKEMADNKAGAWVYKKRNLVNSIKQASTSLCRPGVFAITLTRNDFIIFCPPPFKDEVANTKSAVDAKDSVQKDDMLDTYSATSLSRVMVHDLAHWFGGDKTGRPENRSIPDQQAVGKEGALVWQKPDGKRTTDASLADLKKYLTCTGITGNDGKAKPSVDEMIPYERLPNSKKVRLG
;
A
#
# COMPACT_ATOMS: atom_id res chain seq x y z
N MET A 1 11.85 13.12 -19.75
CA MET A 1 11.16 13.84 -18.64
C MET A 1 9.76 14.34 -19.00
N LYS A 2 9.48 14.92 -20.19
CA LYS A 2 8.14 15.46 -20.53
C LYS A 2 7.00 14.42 -20.53
N VAL A 3 7.29 13.13 -20.79
CA VAL A 3 6.29 12.05 -20.87
C VAL A 3 5.80 11.56 -19.49
N PHE A 4 6.62 11.68 -18.43
CA PHE A 4 6.25 11.14 -17.10
C PHE A 4 5.30 12.02 -16.30
N LEU A 5 5.33 13.35 -16.54
CA LEU A 5 4.56 14.31 -15.75
C LEU A 5 3.04 14.13 -15.87
N PRO A 6 2.45 13.92 -17.06
CA PRO A 6 1.01 13.69 -17.19
C PRO A 6 0.54 12.40 -16.48
N ILE A 7 1.32 11.32 -16.60
CA ILE A 7 0.99 10.01 -16.03
C ILE A 7 1.07 10.08 -14.49
N MET A 8 2.10 10.73 -13.95
CA MET A 8 2.23 10.99 -12.51
C MET A 8 1.11 11.88 -11.99
N ALA A 9 0.70 12.91 -12.74
CA ALA A 9 -0.40 13.79 -12.36
C ALA A 9 -1.74 13.02 -12.32
N LEU A 10 -1.99 12.14 -13.28
CA LEU A 10 -3.16 11.26 -13.27
C LEU A 10 -3.15 10.34 -12.06
N ALA A 11 -2.04 9.62 -11.82
CA ALA A 11 -1.90 8.73 -10.67
C ALA A 11 -2.10 9.48 -9.34
N ARG A 12 -1.59 10.71 -9.22
CA ARG A 12 -1.79 11.55 -8.03
C ARG A 12 -3.25 11.94 -7.83
N ARG A 13 -3.97 12.29 -8.90
CA ARG A 13 -5.42 12.54 -8.82
C ARG A 13 -6.18 11.29 -8.37
N THR A 14 -5.84 10.12 -8.93
CA THR A 14 -6.47 8.86 -8.51
C THR A 14 -6.16 8.53 -7.05
N ALA A 15 -4.92 8.71 -6.59
CA ALA A 15 -4.54 8.48 -5.20
C ALA A 15 -5.27 9.44 -4.24
N LYS A 16 -5.40 10.71 -4.64
CA LYS A 16 -6.21 11.72 -3.95
C LYS A 16 -7.66 11.26 -3.81
N GLN A 17 -8.30 10.84 -4.89
CA GLN A 17 -9.70 10.37 -4.85
C GLN A 17 -9.86 9.10 -4.01
N LYS A 18 -8.97 8.12 -4.17
CA LYS A 18 -9.02 6.84 -3.43
C LYS A 18 -8.87 7.03 -1.93
N SER A 19 -7.90 7.81 -1.48
CA SER A 19 -7.68 8.07 -0.05
C SER A 19 -8.90 8.73 0.60
N TRP A 20 -9.52 9.68 -0.08
CA TRP A 20 -10.74 10.34 0.40
C TRP A 20 -11.94 9.38 0.45
N GLN A 21 -12.19 8.63 -0.62
CA GLN A 21 -13.29 7.65 -0.62
C GLN A 21 -13.09 6.58 0.46
N SER A 22 -11.86 6.08 0.64
CA SER A 22 -11.54 5.14 1.71
C SER A 22 -11.79 5.73 3.08
N GLN A 23 -11.44 7.00 3.32
CA GLN A 23 -11.74 7.67 4.59
C GLN A 23 -13.26 7.77 4.82
N GLU A 24 -14.04 8.21 3.83
CA GLU A 24 -15.50 8.27 3.95
C GLU A 24 -16.13 6.89 4.22
N ASP A 25 -15.63 5.86 3.55
CA ASP A 25 -16.12 4.50 3.72
C ASP A 25 -15.81 3.97 5.13
N LEU A 26 -14.62 4.29 5.68
CA LEU A 26 -14.28 3.98 7.07
C LEU A 26 -15.14 4.78 8.07
N GLU A 27 -15.52 6.03 7.79
CA GLU A 27 -16.46 6.78 8.64
C GLU A 27 -17.83 6.12 8.70
N LYS A 28 -18.34 5.62 7.56
CA LYS A 28 -19.64 4.93 7.50
C LYS A 28 -19.65 3.68 8.37
N LEU A 29 -18.51 2.98 8.51
CA LEU A 29 -18.41 1.79 9.34
C LEU A 29 -18.46 2.06 10.85
N LYS A 30 -18.26 3.31 11.31
CA LYS A 30 -18.49 3.67 12.72
C LYS A 30 -19.96 3.59 13.09
N GLY A 31 -20.84 3.95 12.15
CA GLY A 31 -22.27 3.95 12.37
C GLY A 31 -22.84 2.55 12.34
N ALA A 32 -23.94 2.37 13.08
CA ALA A 32 -24.72 1.15 13.04
C ALA A 32 -25.12 0.78 11.61
N ARG A 33 -25.17 -0.52 11.35
CA ARG A 33 -25.60 -1.07 10.06
C ARG A 33 -27.04 -0.60 9.79
N PRO A 34 -27.30 0.06 8.64
CA PRO A 34 -28.64 0.52 8.33
C PRO A 34 -29.67 -0.62 8.27
N GLY A 35 -30.93 -0.30 8.61
CA GLY A 35 -32.06 -1.22 8.48
C GLY A 35 -32.29 -1.70 7.03
N PHE A 36 -33.22 -2.64 6.82
CA PHE A 36 -33.51 -3.24 5.50
C PHE A 36 -34.11 -2.27 4.46
N VAL A 37 -34.20 -0.99 4.79
CA VAL A 37 -34.74 0.06 3.93
C VAL A 37 -33.55 0.80 3.34
N SER A 38 -33.34 0.69 2.02
CA SER A 38 -32.42 1.47 1.16
C SER A 38 -31.11 0.83 0.68
N ASN A 39 -30.58 1.43 -0.39
CA ASN A 39 -29.22 1.26 -0.92
C ASN A 39 -28.12 1.51 0.13
N MET A 40 -28.43 2.17 1.25
CA MET A 40 -27.47 2.44 2.31
C MET A 40 -27.00 1.16 2.99
N ARG A 41 -27.90 0.20 3.24
CA ARG A 41 -27.51 -1.10 3.82
C ARG A 41 -26.62 -1.89 2.88
N THR A 42 -26.98 -1.97 1.60
CA THR A 42 -26.18 -2.66 0.59
C THR A 42 -24.79 -2.05 0.48
N ASN A 43 -24.68 -0.72 0.51
CA ASN A 43 -23.40 -0.03 0.48
C ASN A 43 -22.58 -0.27 1.76
N TRP A 44 -23.19 -0.19 2.94
CA TRP A 44 -22.53 -0.48 4.22
C TRP A 44 -22.00 -1.92 4.21
N ASP A 45 -22.81 -2.90 3.83
CA ASP A 45 -22.43 -4.31 3.76
C ASP A 45 -21.29 -4.54 2.77
N ARG A 46 -21.26 -3.81 1.65
CA ARG A 46 -20.18 -3.85 0.67
C ARG A 46 -18.86 -3.34 1.26
N ILE A 47 -18.90 -2.20 1.95
CA ILE A 47 -17.73 -1.59 2.59
C ILE A 47 -17.22 -2.50 3.72
N ALA A 48 -18.11 -3.00 4.57
CA ALA A 48 -17.79 -3.91 5.66
C ALA A 48 -17.05 -5.15 5.15
N ARG A 49 -17.57 -5.80 4.10
CA ARG A 49 -16.89 -6.95 3.47
C ARG A 49 -15.53 -6.59 2.90
N ALA A 50 -15.39 -5.43 2.26
CA ALA A 50 -14.11 -4.98 1.73
C ALA A 50 -13.09 -4.76 2.86
N ALA A 51 -13.50 -4.13 3.95
CA ALA A 51 -12.65 -3.89 5.11
C ALA A 51 -12.18 -5.19 5.76
N THR A 52 -13.09 -6.16 5.96
CA THR A 52 -12.73 -7.48 6.49
C THR A 52 -11.75 -8.21 5.58
N ASN A 53 -12.01 -8.22 4.27
CA ASN A 53 -11.17 -8.94 3.33
C ASN A 53 -9.79 -8.29 3.11
N MET A 54 -9.70 -6.97 3.17
CA MET A 54 -8.47 -6.23 2.88
C MET A 54 -7.61 -5.97 4.12
N PHE A 55 -8.24 -5.75 5.27
CA PHE A 55 -7.58 -5.24 6.48
C PHE A 55 -7.81 -6.12 7.71
N GLY A 56 -8.62 -7.17 7.61
CA GLY A 56 -8.81 -8.15 8.67
C GLY A 56 -9.76 -7.72 9.79
N PHE A 57 -10.33 -6.51 9.77
CA PHE A 57 -11.29 -6.06 10.77
C PHE A 57 -12.74 -6.14 10.29
N GLY A 58 -13.64 -6.55 11.20
CA GLY A 58 -15.05 -6.76 10.93
C GLY A 58 -15.94 -5.80 11.72
N PRO A 59 -16.62 -4.81 11.09
CA PRO A 59 -17.65 -4.03 11.76
C PRO A 59 -18.84 -4.93 12.13
N ASN A 60 -19.42 -4.73 13.32
CA ASN A 60 -20.61 -5.45 13.75
C ASN A 60 -21.88 -4.63 13.39
N LYS A 61 -23.06 -5.15 13.76
CA LYS A 61 -24.34 -4.48 13.46
C LYS A 61 -24.49 -3.10 14.12
N ASP A 62 -23.80 -2.86 15.21
CA ASP A 62 -23.86 -1.63 16.01
C ASP A 62 -22.78 -0.62 15.54
N GLY A 63 -21.89 -1.03 14.64
CA GLY A 63 -20.81 -0.24 14.08
C GLY A 63 -19.44 -0.90 14.31
N HIS A 64 -18.39 -0.11 14.17
CA HIS A 64 -17.02 -0.55 14.46
C HIS A 64 -16.44 0.30 15.58
N ASP A 65 -15.70 -0.33 16.49
CA ASP A 65 -14.98 0.37 17.55
C ASP A 65 -13.86 1.21 16.92
N PRO A 66 -13.88 2.55 17.07
CA PRO A 66 -12.82 3.40 16.55
C PRO A 66 -11.45 3.15 17.20
N ASN A 67 -11.41 2.48 18.35
CA ASN A 67 -10.18 2.15 19.07
C ASN A 67 -9.64 0.75 18.73
N GLU A 68 -10.34 -0.03 17.90
CA GLU A 68 -9.78 -1.29 17.37
C GLU A 68 -8.49 -0.98 16.59
N GLU A 69 -7.45 -1.77 16.84
CA GLU A 69 -6.09 -1.47 16.38
C GLU A 69 -6.01 -1.43 14.85
N HIS A 70 -6.57 -2.39 14.15
CA HIS A 70 -6.48 -2.45 12.69
C HIS A 70 -7.26 -1.30 12.03
N TYR A 71 -8.47 -1.02 12.48
CA TYR A 71 -9.27 0.10 11.99
C TYR A 71 -8.60 1.44 12.25
N SER A 72 -8.12 1.67 13.48
CA SER A 72 -7.46 2.93 13.84
C SER A 72 -6.19 3.15 13.02
N ASN A 73 -5.43 2.09 12.73
CA ASN A 73 -4.24 2.15 11.87
C ASN A 73 -4.57 2.45 10.40
N VAL A 74 -5.58 1.79 9.82
CA VAL A 74 -5.98 2.07 8.43
C VAL A 74 -6.53 3.49 8.30
N ARG A 75 -7.38 3.89 9.24
CA ARG A 75 -7.91 5.26 9.33
C ARG A 75 -6.78 6.29 9.45
N TYR A 76 -5.77 6.00 10.26
CA TYR A 76 -4.60 6.87 10.43
C TYR A 76 -3.86 7.13 9.12
N VAL A 77 -3.62 6.08 8.30
CA VAL A 77 -2.98 6.24 6.99
C VAL A 77 -3.86 7.06 6.04
N CYS A 78 -5.15 6.73 5.94
CA CYS A 78 -6.09 7.45 5.08
C CYS A 78 -6.23 8.92 5.45
N ASP A 79 -6.34 9.24 6.75
CA ASP A 79 -6.45 10.61 7.25
C ASP A 79 -5.25 11.47 6.83
N ARG A 80 -4.03 10.94 6.99
CA ARG A 80 -2.81 11.66 6.62
C ARG A 80 -2.67 11.83 5.11
N MET A 81 -3.01 10.79 4.34
CA MET A 81 -3.10 10.90 2.88
C MET A 81 -4.09 11.99 2.47
N VAL A 82 -5.27 12.05 3.10
CA VAL A 82 -6.28 13.06 2.77
C VAL A 82 -5.80 14.46 3.15
N LYS A 83 -5.31 14.67 4.37
CA LYS A 83 -4.77 15.96 4.80
C LYS A 83 -3.67 16.46 3.87
N THR A 84 -2.77 15.59 3.43
CA THR A 84 -1.68 15.98 2.54
C THR A 84 -2.10 16.15 1.08
N LEU A 85 -2.93 15.27 0.53
CA LEU A 85 -3.29 15.30 -0.89
C LEU A 85 -4.47 16.24 -1.19
N HIS A 86 -5.34 16.50 -0.22
CA HIS A 86 -6.51 17.40 -0.36
C HIS A 86 -6.31 18.75 0.30
N ASN A 87 -5.75 18.79 1.50
CA ASN A 87 -5.71 20.01 2.31
C ASN A 87 -4.33 20.66 2.33
N ASP A 88 -3.37 20.12 1.56
CA ASP A 88 -1.96 20.53 1.51
C ASP A 88 -1.27 20.56 2.90
N GLU A 89 -1.83 19.83 3.87
CA GLU A 89 -1.31 19.70 5.22
C GLU A 89 -0.37 18.48 5.28
N MET A 90 0.94 18.76 5.37
CA MET A 90 1.95 17.71 5.47
C MET A 90 2.03 17.16 6.89
N ILE A 91 2.00 15.84 7.04
CA ILE A 91 2.14 15.19 8.35
C ILE A 91 3.20 14.08 8.23
N PRO A 92 4.32 14.14 8.97
CA PRO A 92 4.71 15.26 9.83
C PRO A 92 5.08 16.49 8.99
N ALA A 93 4.90 17.70 9.54
CA ALA A 93 5.08 18.95 8.78
C ALA A 93 6.48 19.09 8.14
N SER A 94 7.50 18.62 8.86
CA SER A 94 8.89 18.60 8.41
C SER A 94 9.25 17.41 7.53
N GLY A 95 8.38 16.41 7.36
CA GLY A 95 8.81 15.08 6.92
C GLY A 95 9.64 14.36 7.98
N TYR A 96 9.99 13.11 7.68
CA TYR A 96 10.61 12.16 8.61
C TYR A 96 12.14 12.25 8.65
N GLY A 97 12.75 12.66 7.55
CA GLY A 97 14.15 13.03 7.42
C GLY A 97 14.38 14.55 7.48
N GLY A 98 13.37 15.32 7.90
CA GLY A 98 13.43 16.78 8.00
C GLY A 98 13.18 17.52 6.68
N LEU A 99 12.73 16.83 5.63
CA LEU A 99 12.28 17.46 4.38
C LEU A 99 10.88 16.98 3.95
N LYS A 100 10.08 17.79 3.26
CA LYS A 100 8.81 17.29 2.68
C LYS A 100 9.06 16.10 1.73
N PRO A 101 8.17 15.09 1.65
CA PRO A 101 8.38 13.94 0.76
C PRO A 101 8.52 14.38 -0.69
N LEU A 102 9.54 13.83 -1.36
CA LEU A 102 9.80 14.08 -2.77
C LEU A 102 9.42 12.86 -3.59
N LEU A 103 8.42 13.03 -4.46
CA LEU A 103 8.09 12.06 -5.49
C LEU A 103 9.09 12.20 -6.65
N LEU A 104 9.84 11.14 -6.92
CA LEU A 104 10.85 11.07 -7.98
C LEU A 104 10.46 9.99 -8.98
N CYS A 105 10.66 10.22 -10.27
CA CYS A 105 10.37 9.25 -11.34
C CYS A 105 11.64 8.78 -12.09
N ASP A 106 12.82 9.14 -11.59
CA ASP A 106 14.09 8.95 -12.28
C ASP A 106 15.25 8.98 -11.27
N GLU A 107 15.83 7.82 -10.96
CA GLU A 107 16.99 7.73 -10.06
C GLU A 107 18.30 8.23 -10.69
N SER A 108 18.35 8.47 -12.00
CA SER A 108 19.55 9.06 -12.64
C SER A 108 19.84 10.49 -12.19
N LYS A 109 18.92 11.12 -11.45
CA LYS A 109 19.09 12.46 -10.87
C LYS A 109 20.05 12.51 -9.68
N PHE A 110 20.38 11.37 -9.10
CA PHE A 110 21.34 11.32 -8.01
C PHE A 110 22.77 11.53 -8.53
N ALA A 111 23.54 12.34 -7.80
CA ALA A 111 24.96 12.53 -8.06
C ALA A 111 25.77 11.95 -6.90
N TRP A 112 26.85 11.22 -7.20
CA TRP A 112 27.75 10.72 -6.17
C TRP A 112 28.59 11.87 -5.62
N SER A 113 28.65 11.99 -4.30
CA SER A 113 29.50 12.96 -3.60
C SER A 113 30.13 12.32 -2.36
N ARG A 114 31.33 12.77 -1.98
CA ARG A 114 31.95 12.45 -0.70
C ARG A 114 32.15 13.74 0.09
N PRO A 115 31.23 14.11 0.99
CA PRO A 115 31.41 15.24 1.89
C PRO A 115 32.68 15.07 2.73
N LYS A 116 33.39 16.18 2.98
CA LYS A 116 34.64 16.19 3.77
C LYS A 116 34.44 15.70 5.22
N GLU A 117 33.24 15.86 5.75
CA GLU A 117 32.86 15.53 7.14
C GLU A 117 32.33 14.08 7.29
N MET A 118 32.42 13.25 6.25
CA MET A 118 32.02 11.84 6.38
C MET A 118 33.05 11.03 7.17
N ALA A 119 32.56 10.19 8.08
CA ALA A 119 33.37 9.20 8.78
C ALA A 119 34.17 8.33 7.78
N ASP A 120 35.42 8.00 8.14
CA ASP A 120 36.38 7.31 7.27
C ASP A 120 35.90 5.96 6.74
N ASN A 121 34.94 5.33 7.44
CA ASN A 121 34.34 4.06 7.03
C ASN A 121 33.22 4.20 5.97
N LYS A 122 32.98 5.40 5.42
CA LYS A 122 32.01 5.65 4.34
C LYS A 122 32.72 6.08 3.05
N ALA A 123 32.31 5.49 1.93
CA ALA A 123 32.85 5.85 0.62
C ALA A 123 32.24 7.16 0.06
N GLY A 124 31.00 7.49 0.45
CA GLY A 124 30.29 8.67 -0.03
C GLY A 124 28.77 8.56 0.15
N ALA A 125 28.03 9.44 -0.52
CA ALA A 125 26.59 9.40 -0.64
C ALA A 125 26.13 9.74 -2.06
N TRP A 126 24.99 9.16 -2.44
CA TRP A 126 24.18 9.68 -3.53
C TRP A 126 23.37 10.87 -3.02
N VAL A 127 23.52 12.02 -3.67
CA VAL A 127 22.93 13.29 -3.26
C VAL A 127 21.92 13.75 -4.30
N TYR A 128 20.72 14.11 -3.84
CA TYR A 128 19.73 14.81 -4.66
C TYR A 128 18.83 15.70 -3.79
N LYS A 129 18.69 16.99 -4.16
CA LYS A 129 17.85 17.99 -3.45
C LYS A 129 17.97 17.94 -1.92
N LYS A 130 19.21 18.03 -1.41
CA LYS A 130 19.55 18.00 0.04
C LYS A 130 19.26 16.68 0.77
N ARG A 131 18.97 15.59 0.04
CA ARG A 131 18.82 14.25 0.60
C ARG A 131 20.04 13.42 0.23
N ASN A 132 20.51 12.62 1.20
CA ASN A 132 21.73 11.82 1.07
C ASN A 132 21.42 10.35 1.29
N LEU A 133 21.85 9.49 0.37
CA LEU A 133 21.85 8.03 0.53
C LEU A 133 23.30 7.59 0.75
N VAL A 134 23.67 7.40 2.01
CA VAL A 134 25.06 7.10 2.41
C VAL A 134 25.38 5.65 2.09
N ASN A 135 26.48 5.42 1.39
CA ASN A 135 26.98 4.10 1.04
C ASN A 135 28.40 3.87 1.56
N SER A 136 28.68 2.65 2.02
CA SER A 136 30.02 2.22 2.43
C SER A 136 30.96 1.97 1.24
N ILE A 137 30.43 1.78 0.03
CA ILE A 137 31.17 1.48 -1.19
C ILE A 137 30.67 2.38 -2.33
N LYS A 138 31.59 2.89 -3.17
CA LYS A 138 31.21 3.61 -4.39
C LYS A 138 30.64 2.63 -5.41
N GLN A 139 29.40 2.86 -5.82
CA GLN A 139 28.69 2.07 -6.82
C GLN A 139 28.47 2.91 -8.09
N ALA A 140 28.17 2.25 -9.20
CA ALA A 140 27.88 2.92 -10.47
C ALA A 140 26.52 3.63 -10.48
N SER A 141 25.58 3.17 -9.66
CA SER A 141 24.24 3.76 -9.49
C SER A 141 23.75 3.59 -8.05
N THR A 142 22.58 4.18 -7.74
CA THR A 142 21.85 3.98 -6.48
C THR A 142 21.37 2.54 -6.29
N SER A 143 21.21 1.77 -7.37
CA SER A 143 20.68 0.39 -7.36
C SER A 143 19.33 0.24 -6.65
N LEU A 144 18.53 1.31 -6.58
CA LEU A 144 17.21 1.28 -5.96
C LEU A 144 16.22 0.63 -6.94
N CYS A 145 16.16 1.12 -8.18
CA CYS A 145 15.25 0.60 -9.19
C CYS A 145 15.75 -0.68 -9.89
N ARG A 146 15.69 -1.80 -9.15
CA ARG A 146 16.03 -3.14 -9.65
C ARG A 146 14.89 -3.74 -10.50
N PRO A 147 15.17 -4.74 -11.36
CA PRO A 147 14.13 -5.43 -12.12
C PRO A 147 12.99 -5.93 -11.24
N GLY A 148 11.74 -5.64 -11.64
CA GLY A 148 10.54 -6.00 -10.89
C GLY A 148 10.14 -5.04 -9.77
N VAL A 149 10.94 -4.01 -9.48
CA VAL A 149 10.57 -2.95 -8.53
C VAL A 149 9.81 -1.85 -9.25
N PHE A 150 8.60 -1.54 -8.78
CA PHE A 150 7.73 -0.51 -9.36
C PHE A 150 7.93 0.85 -8.70
N ALA A 151 8.14 0.86 -7.39
CA ALA A 151 8.51 2.04 -6.64
C ALA A 151 9.15 1.66 -5.30
N ILE A 152 9.79 2.63 -4.66
CA ILE A 152 10.43 2.50 -3.35
C ILE A 152 10.13 3.72 -2.52
N THR A 153 9.70 3.48 -1.28
CA THR A 153 9.57 4.51 -0.26
C THR A 153 10.73 4.46 0.72
N LEU A 154 11.45 5.57 0.84
CA LEU A 154 12.54 5.75 1.81
C LEU A 154 12.13 6.83 2.81
N THR A 155 11.36 6.43 3.83
CA THR A 155 10.77 7.35 4.82
C THR A 155 11.83 8.23 5.48
N ARG A 156 12.95 7.65 5.95
CA ARG A 156 14.07 8.39 6.57
C ARG A 156 14.72 9.45 5.68
N ASN A 157 14.56 9.34 4.38
CA ASN A 157 15.15 10.24 3.40
C ASN A 157 14.09 11.13 2.73
N ASP A 158 12.82 11.02 3.13
CA ASP A 158 11.69 11.71 2.52
C ASP A 158 11.65 11.59 1.01
N PHE A 159 11.77 10.34 0.54
CA PHE A 159 11.65 9.96 -0.86
C PHE A 159 10.55 8.94 -1.09
N ILE A 160 9.85 9.12 -2.21
CA ILE A 160 9.14 8.05 -2.89
C ILE A 160 9.63 8.05 -4.33
N ILE A 161 10.25 6.96 -4.77
CA ILE A 161 10.89 6.84 -6.08
C ILE A 161 10.09 5.85 -6.90
N PHE A 162 9.45 6.33 -7.96
CA PHE A 162 8.79 5.51 -8.97
C PHE A 162 9.81 5.07 -10.00
N CYS A 163 9.97 3.76 -10.13
CA CYS A 163 10.93 3.14 -11.02
C CYS A 163 10.40 3.08 -12.47
N PRO A 164 11.24 2.69 -13.45
CA PRO A 164 10.82 2.65 -14.86
C PRO A 164 9.61 1.76 -15.20
N PRO A 165 9.39 0.56 -14.60
CA PRO A 165 8.32 -0.35 -15.04
C PRO A 165 6.91 0.25 -15.08
N PRO A 166 6.44 1.02 -14.08
CA PRO A 166 5.15 1.72 -14.13
C PRO A 166 4.93 2.66 -15.33
N PHE A 167 6.01 3.13 -15.95
CA PHE A 167 5.96 4.10 -17.04
C PHE A 167 6.05 3.48 -18.44
N LYS A 168 6.17 2.15 -18.54
CA LYS A 168 6.08 1.44 -19.82
C LYS A 168 4.64 1.49 -20.34
N ASP A 169 4.46 1.68 -21.65
CA ASP A 169 3.15 1.97 -22.26
C ASP A 169 2.02 1.02 -21.83
N GLU A 170 2.28 -0.28 -21.74
CA GLU A 170 1.31 -1.28 -21.28
C GLU A 170 0.76 -0.96 -19.87
N VAL A 171 1.66 -0.61 -18.94
CA VAL A 171 1.32 -0.34 -17.55
C VAL A 171 0.77 1.09 -17.38
N ALA A 172 1.36 2.05 -18.09
CA ALA A 172 0.96 3.46 -18.07
C ALA A 172 -0.46 3.67 -18.62
N ASN A 173 -0.87 2.87 -19.61
CA ASN A 173 -2.19 2.93 -20.22
C ASN A 173 -3.24 2.07 -19.49
N THR A 174 -2.84 1.31 -18.46
CA THR A 174 -3.79 0.55 -17.66
C THR A 174 -4.69 1.51 -16.88
N LYS A 175 -5.99 1.51 -17.18
CA LYS A 175 -6.98 2.30 -16.46
C LYS A 175 -7.00 1.91 -14.98
N SER A 176 -7.12 2.90 -14.10
CA SER A 176 -7.46 2.61 -12.71
C SER A 176 -8.94 2.26 -12.58
N ALA A 177 -9.31 1.52 -11.53
CA ALA A 177 -10.73 1.27 -11.21
C ALA A 177 -11.56 2.55 -11.01
N VAL A 178 -10.91 3.69 -10.72
CA VAL A 178 -11.57 4.99 -10.61
C VAL A 178 -11.88 5.56 -11.99
N ASP A 179 -10.91 5.51 -12.91
CA ASP A 179 -11.07 6.03 -14.27
C ASP A 179 -11.94 5.11 -15.13
N ALA A 180 -11.99 3.82 -14.78
CA ALA A 180 -12.77 2.83 -15.50
C ALA A 180 -14.21 2.69 -15.00
N LYS A 181 -14.64 3.44 -13.97
CA LYS A 181 -15.94 3.27 -13.29
C LYS A 181 -17.13 3.29 -14.26
N ASP A 182 -17.07 4.10 -15.31
CA ASP A 182 -18.14 4.27 -16.30
C ASP A 182 -17.97 3.32 -17.50
N SER A 183 -16.89 2.53 -17.52
CA SER A 183 -16.56 1.57 -18.57
C SER A 183 -16.52 0.12 -18.09
N VAL A 184 -16.86 -0.14 -16.82
CA VAL A 184 -16.89 -1.49 -16.23
C VAL A 184 -17.93 -2.33 -16.96
N GLN A 185 -17.51 -3.49 -17.49
CA GLN A 185 -18.39 -4.47 -18.11
C GLN A 185 -18.77 -5.58 -17.12
N LYS A 186 -19.86 -6.30 -17.41
CA LYS A 186 -20.40 -7.37 -16.54
C LYS A 186 -19.37 -8.45 -16.19
N ASP A 187 -18.40 -8.69 -17.07
CA ASP A 187 -17.37 -9.72 -16.92
C ASP A 187 -16.00 -9.16 -16.52
N ASP A 188 -15.92 -7.86 -16.21
CA ASP A 188 -14.68 -7.26 -15.70
C ASP A 188 -14.39 -7.78 -14.30
N MET A 189 -13.22 -8.40 -14.12
CA MET A 189 -12.73 -8.79 -12.82
C MET A 189 -12.08 -7.58 -12.12
N LEU A 190 -12.09 -7.56 -10.78
CA LEU A 190 -11.38 -6.53 -10.00
C LEU A 190 -9.87 -6.48 -10.32
N ASP A 191 -9.30 -7.60 -10.75
CA ASP A 191 -7.90 -7.72 -11.15
C ASP A 191 -7.61 -7.22 -12.58
N THR A 192 -8.65 -6.94 -13.39
CA THR A 192 -8.53 -6.33 -14.73
C THR A 192 -7.82 -4.97 -14.67
N TYR A 193 -7.95 -4.24 -13.56
CA TYR A 193 -7.27 -2.96 -13.32
C TYR A 193 -5.90 -3.16 -12.69
N SER A 194 -5.02 -3.88 -13.41
CA SER A 194 -3.71 -4.44 -13.03
C SER A 194 -3.11 -3.94 -11.71
N ALA A 195 -2.62 -4.89 -10.90
CA ALA A 195 -1.82 -4.61 -9.71
C ALA A 195 -0.60 -3.71 -9.99
N THR A 196 -0.14 -3.66 -11.24
CA THR A 196 1.01 -2.85 -11.67
C THR A 196 0.66 -1.42 -12.09
N SER A 197 -0.63 -1.06 -12.18
CA SER A 197 -1.03 0.30 -12.60
C SER A 197 -0.42 1.38 -11.68
N LEU A 198 0.10 2.46 -12.28
CA LEU A 198 0.82 3.49 -11.52
C LEU A 198 -0.04 4.12 -10.41
N SER A 199 -1.35 4.21 -10.59
CA SER A 199 -2.26 4.71 -9.56
C SER A 199 -2.30 3.81 -8.31
N ARG A 200 -2.25 2.48 -8.48
CA ARG A 200 -2.21 1.51 -7.36
C ARG A 200 -0.84 1.54 -6.69
N VAL A 201 0.23 1.52 -7.49
CA VAL A 201 1.62 1.67 -7.00
C VAL A 201 1.74 2.96 -6.19
N MET A 202 1.21 4.08 -6.67
CA MET A 202 1.25 5.34 -5.94
C MET A 202 0.49 5.30 -4.62
N VAL A 203 -0.71 4.74 -4.57
CA VAL A 203 -1.44 4.59 -3.29
C VAL A 203 -0.66 3.71 -2.31
N HIS A 204 -0.06 2.62 -2.80
CA HIS A 204 0.76 1.70 -2.02
C HIS A 204 2.00 2.41 -1.41
N ASP A 205 2.80 3.10 -2.21
CA ASP A 205 3.98 3.81 -1.70
C ASP A 205 3.64 5.00 -0.80
N LEU A 206 2.55 5.71 -1.08
CA LEU A 206 2.07 6.73 -0.16
C LEU A 206 1.65 6.11 1.17
N ALA A 207 1.06 4.90 1.19
CA ALA A 207 0.74 4.20 2.43
C ALA A 207 2.00 3.86 3.24
N HIS A 208 3.10 3.45 2.60
CA HIS A 208 4.39 3.26 3.29
C HIS A 208 4.89 4.54 3.96
N TRP A 209 4.75 5.69 3.30
CA TRP A 209 5.23 6.96 3.85
C TRP A 209 4.30 7.52 4.94
N PHE A 210 2.99 7.60 4.66
CA PHE A 210 2.00 8.13 5.61
C PHE A 210 1.65 7.19 6.75
N GLY A 211 2.01 5.91 6.64
CA GLY A 211 1.85 4.96 7.72
C GLY A 211 3.05 4.86 8.66
N GLY A 212 4.14 5.58 8.38
CA GLY A 212 5.26 5.73 9.31
C GLY A 212 4.82 6.29 10.68
N ASP A 213 5.57 5.96 11.73
CA ASP A 213 5.24 6.39 13.09
C ASP A 213 5.25 7.91 13.26
N LYS A 214 4.43 8.45 14.17
CA LYS A 214 4.26 9.90 14.32
C LYS A 214 5.51 10.64 14.79
N THR A 215 6.55 9.94 15.21
CA THR A 215 7.62 10.52 16.05
C THR A 215 8.75 11.13 15.24
N GLY A 216 8.86 10.82 13.94
CA GLY A 216 9.90 11.37 13.06
C GLY A 216 11.32 10.94 13.48
N ARG A 217 11.46 9.97 14.38
CA ARG A 217 12.74 9.55 14.96
C ARG A 217 13.53 8.65 13.99
N PRO A 218 14.85 8.47 14.14
CA PRO A 218 15.62 7.57 13.29
C PRO A 218 15.02 6.16 13.15
N GLU A 219 14.36 5.65 14.19
CA GLU A 219 13.62 4.38 14.21
C GLU A 219 12.31 4.35 13.39
N ASN A 220 11.96 5.43 12.68
CA ASN A 220 10.76 5.57 11.84
C ASN A 220 10.33 4.22 11.23
N ARG A 221 9.22 3.67 11.73
CA ARG A 221 8.67 2.38 11.26
C ARG A 221 8.37 2.48 9.76
N SER A 222 9.22 1.90 8.92
CA SER A 222 8.80 1.53 7.57
C SER A 222 7.65 0.55 7.72
N ILE A 223 6.50 0.82 7.11
CA ILE A 223 5.49 -0.23 6.96
C ILE A 223 6.08 -1.26 5.99
N PRO A 224 6.31 -2.51 6.41
CA PRO A 224 6.76 -3.53 5.48
C PRO A 224 5.60 -3.96 4.60
N ASP A 225 5.91 -4.36 3.38
CA ASP A 225 4.97 -5.17 2.61
C ASP A 225 4.72 -6.50 3.30
N GLN A 226 3.45 -6.89 3.38
CA GLN A 226 3.06 -8.21 3.83
C GLN A 226 2.59 -9.05 2.66
N GLN A 227 2.80 -10.35 2.76
CA GLN A 227 2.23 -11.27 1.80
C GLN A 227 0.71 -11.31 1.97
N ALA A 228 0.00 -11.17 0.87
CA ALA A 228 -1.45 -11.25 0.83
C ALA A 228 -1.90 -12.64 1.33
N VAL A 229 -3.05 -12.66 1.99
CA VAL A 229 -3.70 -13.89 2.45
C VAL A 229 -5.03 -14.09 1.71
N GLY A 230 -5.32 -15.33 1.40
CA GLY A 230 -6.56 -15.76 0.79
C GLY A 230 -7.70 -15.74 1.81
N LYS A 231 -8.90 -16.07 1.33
CA LYS A 231 -10.10 -16.07 2.17
C LYS A 231 -9.99 -17.04 3.36
N GLU A 232 -9.22 -18.10 3.18
CA GLU A 232 -8.93 -19.14 4.17
C GLU A 232 -7.70 -18.81 5.05
N GLY A 233 -7.14 -17.60 4.92
CA GLY A 233 -5.92 -17.18 5.63
C GLY A 233 -4.62 -17.72 5.03
N ALA A 234 -4.69 -18.54 3.97
CA ALA A 234 -3.51 -19.07 3.30
C ALA A 234 -2.73 -17.99 2.54
N LEU A 235 -1.40 -18.05 2.55
CA LEU A 235 -0.57 -17.11 1.80
C LEU A 235 -0.87 -17.18 0.30
N VAL A 236 -1.00 -16.01 -0.33
CA VAL A 236 -1.21 -15.86 -1.77
C VAL A 236 0.12 -15.59 -2.45
N TRP A 237 0.31 -16.27 -3.57
CA TRP A 237 1.47 -16.21 -4.44
C TRP A 237 1.04 -15.76 -5.84
N GLN A 238 1.97 -15.18 -6.58
CA GLN A 238 1.80 -14.82 -7.98
C GLN A 238 2.59 -15.80 -8.85
N LYS A 239 1.89 -16.44 -9.78
CA LYS A 239 2.47 -17.30 -10.82
C LYS A 239 3.24 -16.47 -11.85
N PRO A 240 4.12 -17.09 -12.67
CA PRO A 240 4.82 -16.39 -13.75
C PRO A 240 3.89 -15.70 -14.76
N ASP A 241 2.69 -16.24 -14.98
CA ASP A 241 1.65 -15.67 -15.84
C ASP A 241 0.87 -14.51 -15.18
N GLY A 242 1.27 -14.09 -13.98
CA GLY A 242 0.65 -13.01 -13.23
C GLY A 242 -0.57 -13.41 -12.41
N LYS A 243 -1.09 -14.64 -12.54
CA LYS A 243 -2.26 -15.11 -11.79
C LYS A 243 -1.93 -15.40 -10.33
N ARG A 244 -2.93 -15.29 -9.45
CA ARG A 244 -2.80 -15.60 -8.04
C ARG A 244 -3.01 -17.10 -7.76
N THR A 245 -2.36 -17.61 -6.71
CA THR A 245 -2.54 -18.98 -6.21
C THR A 245 -2.26 -19.05 -4.71
N THR A 246 -2.95 -19.92 -3.99
CA THR A 246 -2.60 -20.29 -2.61
C THR A 246 -1.82 -21.59 -2.53
N ASP A 247 -1.69 -22.31 -3.64
CA ASP A 247 -0.84 -23.49 -3.76
C ASP A 247 0.63 -23.08 -3.83
N ALA A 248 1.32 -23.21 -2.69
CA ALA A 248 2.74 -22.91 -2.53
C ALA A 248 3.67 -23.99 -3.11
N SER A 249 3.14 -25.12 -3.58
CA SER A 249 3.94 -26.22 -4.14
C SER A 249 4.35 -26.00 -5.60
N LEU A 250 3.78 -25.01 -6.28
CA LEU A 250 4.12 -24.68 -7.65
C LEU A 250 5.50 -24.03 -7.76
N ALA A 251 6.21 -24.30 -8.85
CA ALA A 251 7.50 -23.68 -9.14
C ALA A 251 7.35 -22.20 -9.54
N ASP A 252 8.43 -21.44 -9.37
CA ASP A 252 8.59 -20.05 -9.85
C ASP A 252 7.55 -19.04 -9.31
N LEU A 253 7.04 -19.30 -8.11
CA LEU A 253 6.10 -18.41 -7.43
C LEU A 253 6.80 -17.17 -6.86
N LYS A 254 6.16 -16.01 -7.05
CA LYS A 254 6.53 -14.75 -6.39
C LYS A 254 5.58 -14.47 -5.24
N LYS A 255 6.07 -13.85 -4.16
CA LYS A 255 5.19 -13.36 -3.09
C LYS A 255 4.21 -12.34 -3.68
N TYR A 256 2.92 -12.51 -3.42
CA TYR A 256 1.94 -11.48 -3.74
C TYR A 256 1.85 -10.54 -2.54
N LEU A 257 2.21 -9.26 -2.70
CA LEU A 257 2.36 -8.33 -1.57
C LEU A 257 1.20 -7.33 -1.49
N THR A 258 0.85 -6.96 -0.26
CA THR A 258 -0.14 -5.93 0.13
C THR A 258 0.43 -5.05 1.23
N CYS A 259 0.07 -3.76 1.24
CA CYS A 259 0.36 -2.90 2.40
C CYS A 259 -0.67 -3.15 3.51
N THR A 260 -0.21 -3.41 4.72
CA THR A 260 -1.07 -3.42 5.92
C THR A 260 -0.48 -2.48 6.98
N GLY A 261 -1.35 -1.76 7.67
CA GLY A 261 -1.00 -0.86 8.77
C GLY A 261 -0.32 -1.60 9.93
N ILE A 262 0.57 -0.88 10.60
CA ILE A 262 1.30 -1.16 11.85
C ILE A 262 0.79 -2.42 12.58
N THR A 263 1.58 -3.50 12.61
CA THR A 263 1.54 -4.46 13.70
C THR A 263 2.71 -4.19 14.63
N GLY A 264 2.41 -4.07 15.92
CA GLY A 264 3.39 -4.29 16.97
C GLY A 264 3.77 -5.77 17.03
N ASN A 265 5.08 -6.00 17.03
CA ASN A 265 5.79 -7.17 17.53
C ASN A 265 5.68 -8.52 16.79
N ASP A 266 6.89 -8.92 16.38
CA ASP A 266 7.45 -10.27 16.38
C ASP A 266 7.18 -11.13 15.15
N GLY A 267 8.09 -10.98 14.19
CA GLY A 267 8.42 -11.99 13.19
C GLY A 267 8.87 -13.32 13.81
N LYS A 268 7.95 -14.02 14.48
CA LYS A 268 8.06 -15.43 14.84
C LYS A 268 7.00 -16.20 14.06
N ALA A 269 7.36 -16.55 12.83
CA ALA A 269 6.92 -17.84 12.31
C ALA A 269 7.53 -18.90 13.26
N LYS A 270 6.74 -19.38 14.22
CA LYS A 270 7.02 -20.67 14.85
C LYS A 270 6.34 -21.74 13.99
N PRO A 271 7.07 -22.73 13.48
CA PRO A 271 6.46 -24.00 13.17
C PRO A 271 6.19 -24.69 14.51
N SER A 272 4.93 -24.79 14.92
CA SER A 272 4.54 -25.73 15.97
C SER A 272 3.51 -26.69 15.41
N VAL A 273 4.01 -27.90 15.23
CA VAL A 273 3.27 -29.16 15.11
C VAL A 273 2.38 -29.31 16.37
N ASP A 274 1.19 -29.88 16.18
CA ASP A 274 0.26 -30.42 17.18
C ASP A 274 -0.21 -29.51 18.33
N GLU A 275 -1.37 -28.86 18.14
CA GLU A 275 -2.47 -29.00 19.12
C GLU A 275 -3.82 -28.66 18.46
N MET A 276 -4.68 -29.67 18.44
CA MET A 276 -6.02 -29.67 17.88
C MET A 276 -6.98 -29.00 18.89
N ILE A 277 -7.59 -27.86 18.55
CA ILE A 277 -8.72 -27.32 19.32
C ILE A 277 -10.01 -27.60 18.53
N PRO A 278 -11.04 -28.24 19.11
CA PRO A 278 -12.20 -28.73 18.37
C PRO A 278 -13.04 -27.61 17.77
N TYR A 279 -13.44 -27.84 16.52
CA TYR A 279 -14.38 -27.02 15.78
C TYR A 279 -15.82 -27.31 16.24
N GLU A 280 -16.28 -26.64 17.30
CA GLU A 280 -17.71 -26.65 17.65
C GLU A 280 -18.43 -25.37 17.20
N ARG A 281 -19.22 -25.58 16.14
CA ARG A 281 -20.51 -24.94 15.82
C ARG A 281 -20.55 -23.42 15.69
N LEU A 282 -20.40 -22.97 14.43
CA LEU A 282 -21.31 -21.96 13.89
C LEU A 282 -22.01 -22.53 12.63
N PRO A 283 -23.34 -22.30 12.49
CA PRO A 283 -24.20 -23.11 11.64
C PRO A 283 -23.92 -22.92 10.14
N ASN A 284 -23.69 -24.05 9.47
CA ASN A 284 -23.93 -24.23 8.05
C ASN A 284 -25.35 -23.80 7.69
N SER A 285 -25.52 -22.68 6.99
CA SER A 285 -26.47 -22.57 5.89
C SER A 285 -26.41 -21.18 5.25
N LYS A 286 -25.79 -21.11 4.07
CA LYS A 286 -26.45 -20.79 2.80
C LYS A 286 -25.38 -20.52 1.76
N LYS A 287 -25.32 -21.44 0.78
CA LYS A 287 -24.76 -21.18 -0.54
C LYS A 287 -25.37 -19.89 -1.07
N VAL A 288 -24.57 -18.85 -1.31
CA VAL A 288 -24.99 -17.73 -2.14
C VAL A 288 -24.12 -17.75 -3.39
N ARG A 289 -24.77 -18.09 -4.50
CA ARG A 289 -24.26 -17.95 -5.86
C ARG A 289 -23.82 -16.50 -6.06
N LEU A 290 -22.59 -16.30 -6.54
CA LEU A 290 -22.17 -15.05 -7.14
C LEU A 290 -22.66 -15.08 -8.60
N GLY A 291 -23.55 -14.15 -8.91
CA GLY A 291 -23.74 -13.63 -10.26
C GLY A 291 -23.24 -12.19 -10.30
#